data_AF-A0A932EG66-F1
#
_entry.id   AF-A0A932EG66-F1
#
_cell.length_a   1.000
_cell.length_b   1.000
_cell.length_c   1.000
_cell.angle_alpha   90.00
_cell.angle_beta   90.00
_cell.angle_gamma   90.00
#
_symmetry.space_group_name_H-M   'P 1'
#
loop_
_entity.id
_entity.type
_entity.pdbx_description
1 polymer ?
#
loop_
_entity_poly.entity_id
_entity_poly.type
_entity_poly.pdbx_seq_one_letter_code
_entity_poly.pdbx_strand_id
1 'polypeptide(L)'
;MKKSTFLIFSAYIWTKTLLGLTFNPFMTIRQVTRRPILLPVIFSPIIGLVAFFVFGRIGAFLLDFYGLKREVIAFFLSTVLISILLWQALLIYLLISFLFALWRR
;
A
#
# COMPACT_ATOMS: atom_id res chain seq x y z
N MET A 1 -11.27 12.88 -20.93
CA MET A 1 -9.92 13.32 -20.47
C MET A 1 -8.86 12.58 -21.26
N LYS A 2 -7.74 13.22 -21.63
CA LYS A 2 -6.59 12.50 -22.22
C LYS A 2 -6.10 11.44 -21.23
N LYS A 3 -5.65 10.27 -21.72
CA LYS A 3 -5.19 9.14 -20.88
C LYS A 3 -4.12 9.56 -19.85
N SER A 4 -3.24 10.48 -20.22
CA SER A 4 -2.20 11.02 -19.33
C SER A 4 -2.78 11.81 -18.14
N THR A 5 -3.78 12.65 -18.37
CA THR A 5 -4.42 13.46 -17.32
C THR A 5 -5.16 12.58 -16.32
N PHE A 6 -5.79 11.50 -16.78
CA PHE A 6 -6.43 10.53 -15.89
C PHE A 6 -5.41 9.79 -15.01
N LEU A 7 -4.28 9.37 -15.57
CA LEU A 7 -3.19 8.74 -14.82
C LEU A 7 -2.60 9.66 -13.74
N ILE A 8 -2.30 10.91 -14.10
CA ILE A 8 -1.74 11.90 -13.16
C ILE A 8 -2.75 12.19 -12.03
N PHE A 9 -4.03 12.35 -12.37
CA PHE A 9 -5.07 12.59 -11.39
C PHE A 9 -5.27 11.39 -10.45
N SER A 10 -5.28 10.19 -11.01
CA SER A 10 -5.37 8.95 -10.24
C SER A 10 -4.18 8.79 -9.29
N ALA A 11 -2.96 9.03 -9.77
CA ALA A 11 -1.75 8.98 -8.96
C ALA A 11 -1.75 10.02 -7.84
N TYR A 12 -2.13 11.27 -8.14
CA TYR A 12 -2.23 12.35 -7.15
C TYR A 12 -3.23 12.00 -6.04
N ILE A 13 -4.41 11.50 -6.42
CA ILE A 13 -5.42 11.06 -5.46
C ILE A 13 -4.83 9.93 -4.61
N TRP A 14 -4.20 8.94 -5.24
CA TRP A 14 -3.60 7.80 -4.55
C TRP A 14 -2.59 8.22 -3.49
N THR A 15 -1.63 9.06 -3.85
CA THR A 15 -0.60 9.57 -2.94
C THR A 15 -1.22 10.37 -1.80
N LYS A 16 -2.20 11.22 -2.09
CA LYS A 16 -2.90 12.02 -1.07
C LYS A 16 -3.65 11.14 -0.07
N THR A 17 -4.32 10.08 -0.54
CA THR A 17 -5.00 9.13 0.35
C THR A 17 -4.03 8.29 1.17
N LEU A 18 -2.90 7.86 0.60
CA LEU A 18 -1.88 7.12 1.34
C LEU A 18 -1.27 7.99 2.45
N LEU A 19 -0.88 9.22 2.13
CA LEU A 19 -0.41 10.19 3.13
C LEU A 19 -1.48 10.49 4.18
N GLY A 20 -2.74 10.64 3.76
CA GLY A 20 -3.86 10.84 4.68
C GLY A 20 -4.07 9.66 5.64
N LEU A 21 -3.90 8.42 5.16
CA LEU A 21 -3.95 7.23 5.99
C LEU A 21 -2.79 7.19 7.00
N THR A 22 -1.63 7.74 6.65
CA THR A 22 -0.48 7.82 7.54
C THR A 22 -0.66 8.84 8.66
N PHE A 23 -1.11 10.05 8.35
CA PHE A 23 -1.17 11.12 9.34
C PHE A 23 -2.52 11.22 10.05
N ASN A 24 -3.62 10.87 9.37
CA ASN A 24 -4.99 11.04 9.88
C ASN A 24 -5.90 9.87 9.44
N PRO A 25 -5.67 8.64 9.94
CA PRO A 25 -6.29 7.42 9.42
C PRO A 25 -7.82 7.43 9.47
N PHE A 26 -8.42 7.82 10.61
CA PHE A 26 -9.87 7.79 10.79
C PHE A 26 -10.61 8.79 9.89
N MET A 27 -10.09 10.01 9.78
CA MET A 27 -10.64 11.05 8.91
C MET A 27 -10.57 10.64 7.44
N THR A 28 -9.43 10.07 7.03
CA THR A 28 -9.18 9.67 5.65
C THR A 28 -10.03 8.47 5.24
N ILE A 29 -10.18 7.45 6.11
CA ILE A 29 -11.08 6.32 5.86
C ILE A 29 -12.51 6.82 5.60
N ARG A 30 -13.03 7.69 6.48
CA ARG A 30 -14.38 8.26 6.32
C ARG A 30 -14.58 9.01 5.01
N GLN A 31 -13.55 9.69 4.51
CA GLN A 31 -13.58 10.39 3.23
C GLN A 31 -13.55 9.42 2.04
N VAL A 32 -12.74 8.37 2.13
CA VAL A 32 -12.60 7.33 1.10
C VAL A 32 -13.89 6.53 0.95
N THR A 33 -14.53 6.10 2.05
CA THR A 33 -15.76 5.30 1.98
C THR A 33 -16.96 6.09 1.42
N ARG A 34 -16.95 7.42 1.54
CA ARG A 34 -18.03 8.29 1.02
C ARG A 34 -17.92 8.59 -0.48
N ARG A 35 -16.76 8.34 -1.10
CA ARG A 35 -16.53 8.66 -2.51
C ARG A 35 -16.19 7.38 -3.28
N PRO A 36 -17.08 6.87 -4.14
CA PRO A 36 -16.88 5.58 -4.83
C PRO A 36 -15.62 5.54 -5.70
N ILE A 37 -15.19 6.70 -6.22
CA ILE A 37 -13.96 6.86 -7.01
C ILE A 37 -12.70 6.54 -6.19
N LEU A 38 -12.76 6.63 -4.87
CA LEU A 38 -11.64 6.36 -3.95
C LEU A 38 -11.62 4.92 -3.43
N LEU A 39 -12.66 4.12 -3.70
CA LEU A 39 -12.70 2.71 -3.28
C LEU A 39 -11.54 1.85 -3.81
N PRO A 40 -11.01 2.03 -5.04
CA PRO A 40 -9.86 1.28 -5.52
C PRO A 40 -8.62 1.45 -4.63
N VAL A 41 -8.51 2.57 -3.92
CA VAL A 41 -7.41 2.85 -2.98
C VAL A 41 -7.45 1.90 -1.78
N ILE A 42 -8.63 1.41 -1.39
CA ILE A 42 -8.75 0.43 -0.30
C ILE A 42 -8.04 -0.88 -0.64
N PHE A 43 -7.87 -1.20 -1.94
CA PHE A 43 -7.12 -2.35 -2.42
C PHE A 43 -5.63 -2.08 -2.60
N SER A 44 -5.14 -0.85 -2.34
CA SER A 44 -3.70 -0.56 -2.35
C SER A 44 -2.87 -1.51 -1.47
N PRO A 45 -3.37 -2.03 -0.33
CA PRO A 45 -2.67 -3.04 0.44
C PRO A 45 -2.35 -4.31 -0.34
N ILE A 46 -3.38 -4.83 -1.03
CA ILE A 46 -3.28 -6.08 -1.79
C ILE A 46 -2.39 -5.85 -3.00
N ILE A 47 -2.57 -4.74 -3.71
CA ILE A 47 -1.74 -4.35 -4.85
C ILE A 47 -0.27 -4.20 -4.41
N GLY A 48 -0.04 -3.59 -3.24
CA GLY A 48 1.29 -3.43 -2.66
C GLY A 48 1.96 -4.77 -2.37
N LEU A 49 1.25 -5.73 -1.76
CA LEU A 49 1.78 -7.07 -1.49
C LEU A 49 2.08 -7.86 -2.77
N VAL A 50 1.17 -7.81 -3.76
CA VAL A 50 1.38 -8.45 -5.06
C VAL A 50 2.59 -7.86 -5.78
N ALA A 51 2.66 -6.52 -5.86
CA ALA A 51 3.80 -5.84 -6.47
C ALA A 51 5.10 -6.20 -5.74
N PHE A 52 5.09 -6.22 -4.41
CA PHE A 52 6.27 -6.57 -3.63
C PHE A 52 6.74 -8.00 -3.90
N PHE A 53 5.82 -8.97 -3.97
CA PHE A 53 6.17 -10.36 -4.28
C PHE A 53 6.77 -10.50 -5.69
N VAL A 54 6.17 -9.83 -6.68
CA VAL A 54 6.65 -9.84 -8.07
C VAL A 54 8.04 -9.18 -8.17
N PHE A 55 8.22 -7.98 -7.61
CA PHE A 55 9.50 -7.28 -7.63
C PHE A 55 10.56 -7.97 -6.78
N GLY A 56 10.19 -8.59 -5.65
CA GLY A 56 11.09 -9.40 -4.86
C GLY A 56 11.59 -10.62 -5.63
N ARG A 57 10.71 -11.27 -6.41
CA ARG A 57 11.09 -12.40 -7.26
C ARG A 57 11.98 -11.98 -8.43
N ILE A 58 11.67 -10.86 -9.09
CA ILE A 58 12.50 -10.27 -10.15
C ILE A 58 13.87 -9.88 -9.58
N GLY A 59 13.90 -9.23 -8.42
CA GLY A 59 15.14 -8.85 -7.74
C GLY A 59 16.01 -10.06 -7.39
N ALA A 60 15.41 -11.13 -6.90
CA ALA A 60 16.12 -12.38 -6.64
C ALA A 60 16.70 -13.03 -7.91
N PHE A 61 16.04 -12.84 -9.06
CA PHE A 61 16.51 -13.35 -10.36
C PHE A 61 17.62 -12.49 -10.97
N LEU A 62 17.59 -11.18 -10.73
CA LEU A 62 18.58 -10.22 -11.23
C LEU A 62 19.86 -10.16 -10.35
N LEU A 63 19.75 -10.53 -9.07
CA LEU A 63 20.85 -10.50 -8.11
C LEU A 63 21.57 -11.85 -8.05
N ASP A 64 22.19 -12.25 -9.17
CA ASP A 64 23.10 -13.40 -9.24
C ASP A 64 24.51 -13.08 -8.70
N PHE A 65 24.62 -12.02 -7.89
CA PHE A 65 25.88 -11.61 -7.27
C PHE A 65 26.17 -12.51 -6.06
N TYR A 66 27.16 -13.39 -6.14
CA TYR A 66 27.67 -14.09 -4.97
C TYR A 66 28.43 -13.12 -4.04
N GLY A 67 28.09 -13.11 -2.74
CA GLY A 67 28.82 -12.40 -1.69
C GLY A 67 28.03 -11.37 -0.87
N LEU A 68 28.77 -10.58 -0.06
CA LEU A 68 28.27 -9.66 0.98
C LEU A 68 27.27 -8.61 0.46
N LYS A 69 27.41 -8.16 -0.79
CA LYS A 69 26.49 -7.18 -1.41
C LYS A 69 25.08 -7.75 -1.57
N ARG A 70 24.94 -9.05 -1.85
CA ARG A 70 23.63 -9.73 -1.95
C ARG A 70 22.93 -9.76 -0.60
N GLU A 71 23.68 -10.03 0.47
CA GLU A 71 23.13 -10.11 1.82
C GLU A 71 22.61 -8.76 2.31
N VAL A 72 23.32 -7.67 2.03
CA VAL A 72 22.87 -6.31 2.37
C VAL A 72 21.59 -5.96 1.61
N ILE A 73 21.52 -6.26 0.32
CA ILE A 73 20.31 -6.00 -0.48
C ILE A 73 19.15 -6.87 -0.01
N ALA A 74 19.40 -8.14 0.29
CA ALA A 74 18.38 -9.06 0.83
C ALA A 74 17.87 -8.59 2.20
N PHE A 75 18.76 -8.11 3.08
CA PHE A 75 18.38 -7.57 4.39
C PHE A 75 17.53 -6.30 4.25
N PHE A 76 17.94 -5.38 3.36
CA PHE A 76 17.18 -4.17 3.08
C PHE A 76 15.79 -4.51 2.53
N LEU A 77 15.72 -5.35 1.49
CA LEU A 77 14.44 -5.77 0.90
C LEU A 77 13.56 -6.50 1.91
N SER A 78 14.12 -7.36 2.76
CA SER A 78 13.37 -8.06 3.82
C SER A 78 12.82 -7.09 4.86
N THR A 79 13.59 -6.07 5.24
CA THR A 79 13.14 -5.04 6.19
C THR A 79 12.01 -4.19 5.61
N VAL A 80 12.14 -3.80 4.33
CA VAL A 80 11.07 -3.08 3.60
C VAL A 80 9.82 -3.97 3.49
N LEU A 81 9.98 -5.27 3.20
CA LEU A 81 8.87 -6.23 3.15
C LEU A 81 8.13 -6.28 4.49
N ILE A 82 8.85 -6.41 5.60
CA ILE A 82 8.27 -6.45 6.94
C ILE A 82 7.55 -5.13 7.25
N SER A 83 8.16 -3.99 6.94
CA SER A 83 7.55 -2.67 7.14
C SER A 83 6.24 -2.53 6.38
N ILE A 84 6.20 -2.96 5.12
CA ILE A 84 4.98 -2.96 4.29
C ILE A 84 3.94 -3.92 4.86
N LEU A 85 4.31 -5.13 5.27
CA LEU A 85 3.38 -6.09 5.87
C LEU A 85 2.72 -5.52 7.14
N LEU A 86 3.50 -4.92 8.03
CA LEU A 86 2.99 -4.28 9.24
C LEU A 86 2.08 -3.09 8.90
N TRP A 87 2.45 -2.31 7.88
CA TRP A 87 1.61 -1.24 7.36
C TRP A 87 0.25 -1.76 6.86
N GLN A 88 0.24 -2.86 6.11
CA GLN A 88 -1.00 -3.46 5.63
C GLN A 88 -1.84 -4.05 6.77
N ALA A 89 -1.20 -4.70 7.75
CA ALA A 89 -1.90 -5.23 8.92
C ALA A 89 -2.62 -4.11 9.71
N LEU A 90 -1.97 -2.96 9.89
CA LEU A 90 -2.55 -1.79 10.53
C LEU A 90 -3.78 -1.26 9.76
N LEU A 91 -3.67 -1.15 8.43
CA LEU A 91 -4.78 -0.69 7.60
C LEU A 91 -5.98 -1.65 7.64
N ILE A 92 -5.73 -2.97 7.62
CA ILE A 92 -6.78 -3.99 7.77
C ILE A 92 -7.44 -3.88 9.15
N TYR A 93 -6.65 -3.72 10.21
CA TYR A 93 -7.18 -3.52 11.56
C TYR A 93 -8.08 -2.29 11.65
N LEU A 94 -7.66 -1.15 11.08
CA LEU A 94 -8.45 0.07 11.07
C LEU A 94 -9.75 -0.08 10.26
N LEU A 95 -9.70 -0.80 9.13
CA LEU A 95 -10.87 -1.11 8.32
C LEU A 95 -11.87 -1.97 9.12
N ILE A 96 -11.40 -3.04 9.77
CA ILE A 96 -12.25 -3.93 10.58
C ILE A 96 -12.85 -3.16 11.76
N SER A 97 -12.04 -2.37 12.47
CA SER A 97 -12.49 -1.54 13.59
C SER A 97 -13.59 -0.57 13.15
N PHE A 98 -13.43 0.06 11.98
CA PHE A 98 -14.46 0.94 11.41
C PHE A 98 -15.74 0.19 11.05
N LEU A 99 -15.65 -0.99 10.40
CA LEU A 99 -16.81 -1.82 10.06
C LEU A 99 -17.58 -2.27 11.31
N PHE A 100 -16.87 -2.66 12.37
CA PHE A 100 -17.47 -3.06 13.64
C PHE A 100 -18.19 -1.90 14.34
N ALA A 101 -17.59 -0.70 14.30
CA ALA A 101 -18.21 0.51 14.82
C ALA A 101 -19.45 0.95 14.02
N LEU A 102 -19.46 0.71 12.70
CA LEU A 102 -20.60 0.97 11.84
C LEU A 102 -21.76 -0.01 12.13
N TRP A 103 -21.49 -1.30 12.34
CA TRP A 103 -22.51 -2.30 12.66
C TRP A 103 -23.21 -1.99 14.00
N ARG A 104 -22.48 -1.47 14.99
CA ARG A 104 -23.05 -1.12 16.31
C ARG A 104 -24.02 0.08 16.31
N ARG A 105 -24.18 0.81 15.20
CA ARG A 105 -25.16 1.88 15.03
C ARG A 105 -26.38 1.39 14.27
#